data_AF-A0A7J9ZZB5-F1
#
_entry.id   AF-A0A7J9ZZB5-F1
#
_cell.length_a   1.000
_cell.length_b   1.000
_cell.length_c   1.000
_cell.angle_alpha   90.00
_cell.angle_beta   90.00
_cell.angle_gamma   90.00
#
_symmetry.space_group_name_H-M   'P 1'
#
loop_
_entity.id
_entity.type
_entity.pdbx_description
1 polymer ?
#
loop_
_entity_poly.entity_id
_entity_poly.type
_entity_poly.pdbx_seq_one_letter_code
_entity_poly.pdbx_strand_id
1 'polypeptide(L)'
;MNALLFAAEEGGGASLILPHTEELIYGAITFLLVLLVLTRYAFPKLRETVEARENQIQSDLEAAEAAKNEAQKQQKDYEKQIAEARSEANRVIEDARQQAEQVRKDIIAKAERDAEQVVARAQEQIEAERNRTVVELQKTVADMSIELAEKVVGRSLDDGSHRELVDNYIREVGAMGGNGRGTNN
;
A
#
# COMPACT_ATOMS: atom_id res chain seq x y z
N MET A 1 -115.30 11.53 -61.39
CA MET A 1 -114.56 12.06 -62.57
C MET A 1 -113.64 13.14 -62.03
N ASN A 2 -112.46 12.80 -61.51
CA ASN A 2 -111.19 12.49 -62.19
C ASN A 2 -110.69 13.56 -63.17
N ALA A 3 -109.37 13.79 -63.05
CA ALA A 3 -108.43 14.49 -63.93
C ALA A 3 -108.37 16.02 -63.80
N LEU A 4 -107.32 16.56 -63.15
CA LEU A 4 -105.97 16.83 -63.70
C LEU A 4 -105.97 17.98 -64.71
N LEU A 5 -105.29 19.08 -64.35
CA LEU A 5 -104.31 19.87 -65.13
C LEU A 5 -104.07 21.17 -64.34
N PHE A 6 -103.05 21.26 -63.49
CA PHE A 6 -101.64 21.55 -63.79
C PHE A 6 -101.40 22.91 -64.46
N ALA A 7 -100.49 23.66 -63.83
CA ALA A 7 -99.75 24.85 -64.27
C ALA A 7 -100.48 26.21 -64.20
N ALA A 8 -99.86 27.31 -63.77
CA ALA A 8 -98.58 27.59 -63.07
C ALA A 8 -98.53 29.12 -62.87
N GLU A 9 -98.03 29.56 -61.70
CA GLU A 9 -97.11 30.73 -61.50
C GLU A 9 -97.55 32.16 -61.94
N GLU A 10 -97.24 33.29 -61.27
CA GLU A 10 -96.09 33.71 -60.44
C GLU A 10 -96.45 34.85 -59.45
N GLY A 11 -95.65 35.00 -58.37
CA GLY A 11 -95.39 36.27 -57.66
C GLY A 11 -95.59 36.23 -56.13
N GLY A 12 -94.60 35.95 -55.28
CA GLY A 12 -93.16 35.82 -55.52
C GLY A 12 -92.43 35.07 -54.39
N GLY A 13 -91.42 34.30 -54.79
CA GLY A 13 -90.66 33.34 -53.98
C GLY A 13 -89.76 33.89 -52.88
N ALA A 14 -90.00 35.10 -52.36
CA ALA A 14 -89.23 35.63 -51.23
C ALA A 14 -89.79 35.19 -49.86
N SER A 15 -91.11 35.01 -49.74
CA SER A 15 -91.77 34.65 -48.48
C SER A 15 -91.73 33.16 -48.13
N LEU A 16 -91.26 32.29 -49.04
CA LEU A 16 -91.04 30.86 -48.80
C LEU A 16 -89.60 30.56 -48.35
N ILE A 17 -88.67 31.50 -48.61
CA ILE A 17 -87.25 31.38 -48.28
C ILE A 17 -86.91 32.23 -47.05
N LEU A 18 -87.65 33.32 -46.80
CA LEU A 18 -87.52 34.14 -45.61
C LEU A 18 -88.53 33.68 -44.54
N PRO A 19 -88.06 33.10 -43.42
CA PRO A 19 -88.94 32.69 -42.33
C PRO A 19 -89.67 33.89 -41.71
N HIS A 20 -90.84 33.63 -41.11
CA HIS A 20 -91.60 34.65 -40.37
C HIS A 20 -90.70 35.32 -39.32
N THR A 21 -90.82 36.65 -39.17
CA THR A 21 -89.94 37.46 -38.31
C THR A 21 -89.92 36.99 -36.86
N GLU A 22 -91.00 36.38 -36.38
CA GLU A 22 -91.10 35.79 -35.04
C GLU A 22 -90.15 34.58 -34.87
N GLU A 23 -90.06 33.69 -35.86
CA GLU A 23 -89.18 32.52 -35.82
C GLU A 23 -87.69 32.93 -35.81
N LEU A 24 -87.34 33.99 -36.54
CA LEU A 24 -85.99 34.56 -36.51
C LEU A 24 -85.64 35.14 -35.14
N ILE A 25 -86.58 35.80 -34.46
CA ILE A 25 -86.35 36.38 -33.13
C ILE A 25 -86.15 35.27 -32.10
N TYR A 26 -87.03 34.27 -32.05
CA TYR A 26 -86.87 33.14 -31.12
C TYR A 26 -85.64 32.28 -31.45
N GLY A 27 -85.34 32.08 -32.73
CA GLY A 27 -84.13 31.41 -33.19
C GLY A 27 -82.85 32.16 -32.78
N ALA A 28 -82.81 33.48 -32.95
CA ALA A 28 -81.70 34.32 -32.53
C ALA A 28 -81.51 34.33 -31.00
N ILE A 29 -82.60 34.40 -30.23
CA ILE A 29 -82.53 34.32 -28.76
C ILE A 29 -81.99 32.95 -28.31
N THR A 30 -82.48 31.86 -28.89
CA THR A 30 -82.03 30.50 -28.57
C THR A 30 -80.57 30.30 -28.96
N PHE A 31 -80.17 30.78 -30.14
CA PHE A 31 -78.79 30.75 -30.60
C PHE A 31 -77.86 31.56 -29.67
N LEU A 32 -78.27 32.76 -29.26
CA LEU A 32 -77.51 33.59 -28.33
C LEU A 32 -77.40 32.94 -26.95
N LEU A 33 -78.46 32.28 -26.47
CA LEU A 33 -78.44 31.56 -25.19
C LEU A 33 -77.44 30.40 -25.24
N VAL A 34 -77.47 29.58 -26.30
CA VAL A 34 -76.49 28.50 -26.51
C VAL A 34 -75.07 29.07 -26.67
N LEU A 35 -74.89 30.16 -27.43
CA LEU A 35 -73.61 30.83 -27.61
C LEU A 35 -73.07 31.33 -26.27
N LEU A 36 -73.91 31.91 -25.41
CA LEU A 36 -73.54 32.37 -24.07
C LEU A 36 -73.10 31.18 -23.20
N VAL A 37 -73.81 30.06 -23.25
CA VAL A 37 -73.43 28.84 -22.51
C VAL A 37 -72.10 28.28 -23.03
N LEU A 38 -71.91 28.18 -24.34
CA LEU A 38 -70.67 27.66 -24.94
C LEU A 38 -69.48 28.56 -24.59
N THR A 39 -69.61 29.88 -24.78
CA THR A 39 -68.57 30.85 -24.44
C THR A 39 -68.23 30.83 -22.95
N ARG A 40 -69.23 30.67 -22.08
CA ARG A 40 -69.04 30.68 -20.63
C ARG A 40 -68.55 29.35 -20.04
N TYR A 41 -68.81 28.21 -20.67
CA TYR A 41 -68.49 26.87 -20.13
C TYR A 41 -67.56 26.03 -21.02
N ALA A 42 -67.79 25.95 -22.34
CA ALA A 42 -67.02 25.07 -23.21
C ALA A 42 -65.61 25.63 -23.51
N PHE A 43 -65.51 26.92 -23.86
CA PHE A 43 -64.23 27.57 -24.13
C PHE A 43 -63.26 27.58 -22.93
N PRO A 44 -63.66 27.92 -21.69
CA PRO A 44 -62.73 27.86 -20.56
C PRO A 44 -62.26 26.44 -20.26
N LYS A 45 -63.13 25.42 -20.37
CA LYS A 45 -62.77 24.02 -20.15
C LYS A 45 -61.76 23.50 -21.19
N LEU A 46 -61.93 23.91 -22.45
CA LEU A 46 -60.98 23.57 -23.51
C LEU A 46 -59.61 24.23 -23.28
N ARG A 47 -59.60 25.52 -22.93
CA ARG A 47 -58.36 26.26 -22.62
C ARG A 47 -57.61 25.64 -21.44
N GLU A 48 -58.31 25.33 -20.37
CA GLU A 48 -57.76 24.66 -19.18
C GLU A 48 -57.05 23.35 -19.55
N THR A 49 -57.63 22.56 -20.45
CA THR A 49 -57.04 21.28 -20.87
C THR A 49 -55.79 21.47 -21.75
N VAL A 50 -55.81 22.45 -22.65
CA VAL A 50 -54.65 22.76 -23.51
C VAL A 50 -53.52 23.33 -22.68
N GLU A 51 -53.80 24.29 -21.80
CA GLU A 51 -52.83 24.89 -20.89
C GLU A 51 -52.24 23.85 -19.93
N ALA A 52 -53.06 22.94 -19.40
CA ALA A 52 -52.57 21.83 -18.58
C ALA A 52 -51.60 20.91 -19.35
N ARG A 53 -51.88 20.63 -20.63
CA ARG A 53 -50.97 19.84 -21.49
C ARG A 53 -49.68 20.59 -21.80
N GLU A 54 -49.77 21.88 -22.12
CA GLU A 54 -48.60 22.72 -22.37
C GLU A 54 -47.70 22.79 -21.13
N ASN A 55 -48.29 23.04 -19.95
CA ASN A 55 -47.56 23.08 -18.69
C ASN A 55 -46.92 21.72 -18.35
N GLN A 56 -47.62 20.61 -18.58
CA GLN A 56 -47.06 19.28 -18.36
C GLN A 56 -45.86 19.01 -19.28
N ILE A 57 -46.00 19.31 -20.57
CA ILE A 57 -44.91 19.13 -21.54
C ILE A 57 -43.70 20.00 -21.19
N GLN A 58 -43.95 21.26 -20.81
CA GLN A 58 -42.89 22.17 -20.38
C GLN A 58 -42.17 21.65 -19.14
N SER A 59 -42.94 21.21 -18.13
CA SER A 59 -42.38 20.61 -16.90
C SER A 59 -41.58 19.35 -17.19
N ASP A 60 -42.06 18.49 -18.08
CA ASP A 60 -41.37 17.23 -18.44
C ASP A 60 -40.07 17.52 -19.21
N LEU A 61 -40.06 18.52 -20.10
CA LEU A 61 -38.87 18.99 -20.80
C LEU A 61 -37.84 19.58 -19.83
N GLU A 62 -38.27 20.45 -18.92
CA GLU A 62 -37.39 21.03 -17.89
C GLU A 62 -36.80 19.95 -16.98
N ALA A 63 -37.62 18.98 -16.56
CA ALA A 63 -37.15 17.85 -15.76
C ALA A 63 -36.14 16.97 -16.54
N ALA A 64 -36.39 16.72 -17.81
CA ALA A 64 -35.49 15.95 -18.67
C ALA A 64 -34.15 16.69 -18.89
N GLU A 65 -34.18 18.00 -19.12
CA GLU A 65 -32.97 18.82 -19.24
C GLU A 65 -32.18 18.86 -17.92
N ALA A 66 -32.87 19.05 -16.79
CA ALA A 66 -32.24 19.02 -15.47
C ALA A 66 -31.58 17.66 -15.20
N ALA A 67 -32.28 16.56 -15.46
CA ALA A 67 -31.75 15.20 -15.29
C ALA A 67 -30.54 14.94 -16.19
N LYS A 68 -30.58 15.41 -17.45
CA LYS A 68 -29.45 15.29 -18.38
C LYS A 68 -28.24 16.09 -17.89
N ASN A 69 -28.45 17.32 -17.45
CA ASN A 69 -27.37 18.18 -16.93
C ASN A 69 -26.76 17.59 -15.66
N GLU A 70 -27.59 17.06 -14.76
CA GLU A 70 -27.13 16.38 -13.56
C GLU A 70 -26.33 15.12 -13.91
N ALA A 71 -26.82 14.28 -14.81
CA ALA A 71 -26.10 13.09 -15.27
C ALA A 71 -24.73 13.44 -15.89
N GLN A 72 -24.67 14.48 -16.71
CA GLN A 72 -23.40 14.97 -17.28
C GLN A 72 -22.44 15.50 -16.22
N LYS A 73 -22.96 16.20 -15.20
CA LYS A 73 -22.15 16.66 -14.06
C LYS A 73 -21.60 15.47 -13.27
N GLN A 74 -22.46 14.52 -12.90
CA GLN A 74 -22.06 13.32 -12.17
C GLN A 74 -21.02 12.51 -12.97
N GLN A 75 -21.19 12.39 -14.29
CA GLN A 75 -20.21 11.73 -15.17
C GLN A 75 -18.84 12.43 -15.10
N LYS A 76 -18.80 13.77 -15.23
CA LYS A 76 -17.54 14.53 -15.13
C LYS A 76 -16.89 14.39 -13.76
N ASP A 77 -17.68 14.45 -12.69
CA ASP A 77 -17.19 14.30 -11.32
C ASP A 77 -16.64 12.88 -11.10
N TYR A 78 -17.27 11.86 -11.68
CA TYR A 78 -16.80 10.48 -11.64
C TYR A 78 -15.50 10.28 -12.44
N GLU A 79 -15.42 10.82 -13.66
CA GLU A 79 -14.21 10.78 -14.47
C GLU A 79 -13.04 11.48 -13.77
N LYS A 80 -13.30 12.62 -13.12
CA LYS A 80 -12.32 13.33 -12.29
C LYS A 80 -11.85 12.47 -11.11
N GLN A 81 -12.77 11.85 -10.38
CA GLN A 81 -12.42 10.96 -9.26
C GLN A 81 -11.56 9.77 -9.71
N ILE A 82 -11.85 9.18 -10.88
CA ILE A 82 -11.02 8.11 -11.45
C ILE A 82 -9.62 8.62 -11.78
N ALA A 83 -9.51 9.81 -12.39
CA ALA A 83 -8.21 10.39 -12.71
C ALA A 83 -7.39 10.69 -11.46
N GLU A 84 -8.02 11.27 -10.43
CA GLU A 84 -7.39 11.54 -9.12
C GLU A 84 -6.97 10.24 -8.44
N ALA A 85 -7.83 9.22 -8.39
CA ALA A 85 -7.51 7.92 -7.81
C ALA A 85 -6.34 7.23 -8.53
N ARG A 86 -6.25 7.33 -9.86
CA ARG A 86 -5.11 6.81 -10.63
C ARG A 86 -3.82 7.57 -10.33
N SER A 87 -3.89 8.91 -10.23
CA SER A 87 -2.75 9.73 -9.86
C SER A 87 -2.25 9.39 -8.46
N GLU A 88 -3.17 9.23 -7.50
CA GLU A 88 -2.86 8.86 -6.13
C GLU A 88 -2.24 7.46 -6.05
N ALA A 89 -2.81 6.48 -6.76
CA ALA A 89 -2.24 5.14 -6.82
C ALA A 89 -0.81 5.14 -7.37
N ASN A 90 -0.54 5.91 -8.43
CA ASN A 90 0.80 6.05 -8.99
C ASN A 90 1.76 6.70 -7.98
N ARG A 91 1.32 7.73 -7.25
CA ARG A 91 2.10 8.36 -6.18
C ARG A 91 2.44 7.37 -5.07
N VAL A 92 1.47 6.61 -4.59
CA VAL A 92 1.68 5.59 -3.56
C VAL A 92 2.67 4.52 -4.02
N ILE A 93 2.58 4.08 -5.28
CA ILE A 93 3.53 3.11 -5.85
C ILE A 93 4.95 3.69 -5.92
N GLU A 94 5.09 4.94 -6.33
CA GLU A 94 6.39 5.62 -6.40
C GLU A 94 6.99 5.81 -5.01
N ASP A 95 6.22 6.31 -4.05
CA ASP A 95 6.64 6.48 -2.66
C ASP A 95 7.06 5.13 -2.05
N ALA A 96 6.29 4.06 -2.31
CA ALA A 96 6.63 2.72 -1.85
C ALA A 96 7.94 2.20 -2.47
N ARG A 97 8.19 2.47 -3.76
CA ARG A 97 9.46 2.12 -4.42
C ARG A 97 10.64 2.88 -3.83
N GLN A 98 10.48 4.18 -3.58
CA GLN A 98 11.53 4.99 -2.96
C GLN A 98 11.84 4.52 -1.53
N GLN A 99 10.81 4.23 -0.73
CA GLN A 99 10.98 3.67 0.60
C GLN A 99 11.65 2.28 0.55
N ALA A 100 11.23 1.41 -0.36
CA ALA A 100 11.82 0.08 -0.52
C ALA A 100 13.31 0.17 -0.89
N GLU A 101 13.69 1.08 -1.79
CA GLU A 101 15.08 1.29 -2.17
C GLU A 101 15.90 1.87 -1.01
N GLN A 102 15.33 2.78 -0.21
CA GLN A 102 15.98 3.29 0.99
C GLN A 102 16.20 2.19 2.03
N VAL A 103 15.17 1.39 2.32
CA VAL A 103 15.26 0.24 3.23
C VAL A 103 16.31 -0.75 2.74
N ARG A 104 16.35 -1.03 1.44
CA ARG A 104 17.37 -1.91 0.84
C ARG A 104 18.77 -1.38 1.08
N LYS A 105 19.02 -0.09 0.83
CA LYS A 105 20.32 0.55 1.08
C LYS A 105 20.69 0.48 2.56
N ASP A 106 19.75 0.75 3.46
CA ASP A 106 19.99 0.71 4.89
C ASP A 106 20.32 -0.72 5.37
N ILE A 107 19.65 -1.74 4.84
CA ILE A 107 19.95 -3.15 5.12
C ILE A 107 21.34 -3.51 4.63
N ILE A 108 21.72 -3.13 3.40
CA ILE A 108 23.05 -3.41 2.85
C ILE A 108 24.13 -2.72 3.70
N ALA A 109 23.96 -1.42 3.99
CA ALA A 109 24.91 -0.67 4.80
C ALA A 109 25.01 -1.19 6.25
N LYS A 110 23.93 -1.76 6.80
CA LYS A 110 23.98 -2.44 8.09
C LYS A 110 24.73 -3.77 7.98
N ALA A 111 24.44 -4.57 6.95
CA ALA A 111 25.11 -5.85 6.74
C ALA A 111 26.61 -5.70 6.52
N GLU A 112 27.05 -4.67 5.79
CA GLU A 112 28.47 -4.34 5.61
C GLU A 112 29.13 -3.99 6.95
N ARG A 113 28.52 -3.13 7.76
CA ARG A 113 29.01 -2.78 9.10
C ARG A 113 29.07 -3.99 10.04
N ASP A 114 28.05 -4.83 10.02
CA ASP A 114 28.00 -6.04 10.83
C ASP A 114 29.10 -7.03 10.40
N ALA A 115 29.34 -7.17 9.08
CA ALA A 115 30.42 -7.98 8.55
C ALA A 115 31.81 -7.46 8.95
N GLU A 116 32.04 -6.15 8.86
CA GLU A 116 33.28 -5.50 9.32
C GLU A 116 33.52 -5.75 10.82
N GLN A 117 32.48 -5.64 11.65
CA GLN A 117 32.58 -5.93 13.08
C GLN A 117 32.90 -7.41 13.35
N VAL A 118 32.30 -8.34 12.59
CA VAL A 118 32.61 -9.77 12.72
C VAL A 118 34.06 -10.05 12.36
N VAL A 119 34.56 -9.47 11.28
CA VAL A 119 35.97 -9.63 10.86
C VAL A 119 36.92 -9.04 11.90
N ALA A 120 36.64 -7.83 12.41
CA ALA A 120 37.45 -7.20 13.46
C ALA A 120 37.51 -8.06 14.73
N ARG A 121 36.36 -8.56 15.21
CA ARG A 121 36.32 -9.47 16.38
C ARG A 121 37.04 -10.79 16.13
N ALA A 122 36.95 -11.34 14.92
CA ALA A 122 37.68 -12.55 14.56
C ALA A 122 39.19 -12.32 14.56
N GLN A 123 39.66 -11.17 14.08
CA GLN A 123 41.08 -10.80 14.12
C GLN A 123 41.57 -10.64 15.57
N GLU A 124 40.82 -9.93 16.42
CA GLU A 124 41.15 -9.80 17.85
C GLU A 124 41.22 -11.17 18.55
N GLN A 125 40.28 -12.08 18.26
CA GLN A 125 40.29 -13.44 18.80
C GLN A 125 41.50 -14.25 18.31
N ILE A 126 41.86 -14.14 17.02
CA ILE A 126 43.03 -14.81 16.46
C ILE A 126 44.32 -14.31 17.12
N GLU A 127 44.45 -13.01 17.34
CA GLU A 127 45.60 -12.43 18.03
C GLU A 127 45.70 -12.90 19.49
N ALA A 128 44.57 -12.90 20.21
CA ALA A 128 44.51 -13.42 21.57
C ALA A 128 44.89 -14.90 21.64
N GLU A 129 44.36 -15.73 20.72
CA GLU A 129 44.64 -17.17 20.67
C GLU A 129 46.10 -17.45 20.28
N ARG A 130 46.68 -16.67 19.35
CA ARG A 130 48.11 -16.75 19.03
C ARG A 130 48.98 -16.47 20.25
N ASN A 131 48.69 -15.40 20.99
CA ASN A 131 49.43 -15.04 22.19
C ASN A 131 49.33 -16.15 23.25
N ARG A 132 48.13 -16.72 23.45
CA ARG A 132 47.92 -17.86 24.34
C ARG A 132 48.71 -19.09 23.92
N THR A 133 48.67 -19.43 22.63
CA THR A 133 49.39 -20.57 22.05
C THR A 133 50.90 -20.42 22.19
N VAL A 134 51.44 -19.20 22.01
CA VAL A 134 52.87 -18.92 22.18
C VAL A 134 53.30 -19.17 23.63
N VAL A 135 52.51 -18.69 24.61
CA VAL A 135 52.79 -18.92 26.03
C VAL A 135 52.73 -20.40 26.38
N GLU A 136 51.76 -21.14 25.85
CA GLU A 136 51.63 -22.58 26.07
C GLU A 136 52.78 -23.39 25.43
N LEU A 137 53.22 -22.99 24.24
CA LEU A 137 54.37 -23.59 23.57
C LEU A 137 55.66 -23.34 24.35
N GLN A 138 55.87 -22.12 24.85
CA GLN A 138 57.03 -21.79 25.70
C GLN A 138 57.07 -22.66 26.96
N LYS A 139 55.92 -22.87 27.61
CA LYS A 139 55.81 -23.76 28.76
C LYS A 139 56.15 -25.21 28.38
N THR A 140 55.58 -25.72 27.29
CA THR A 140 55.82 -27.08 26.81
C THR A 140 57.30 -27.31 26.47
N VAL A 141 57.96 -26.33 25.84
CA VAL A 141 59.40 -26.40 25.52
C VAL A 141 60.24 -26.36 26.80
N ALA A 142 59.88 -25.56 27.79
CA ALA A 142 60.55 -25.53 29.09
C ALA A 142 60.43 -26.89 29.80
N ASP A 143 59.23 -27.48 29.84
CA ASP A 143 58.97 -28.78 30.45
C ASP A 143 59.78 -29.89 29.75
N MET A 144 59.80 -29.93 28.42
CA MET A 144 60.62 -30.88 27.64
C MET A 144 62.13 -30.69 27.90
N SER A 145 62.58 -29.45 28.07
CA SER A 145 64.00 -29.15 28.35
C SER A 145 64.41 -29.64 29.74
N ILE A 146 63.52 -29.50 30.73
CA ILE A 146 63.73 -30.05 32.09
C ILE A 146 63.77 -31.58 32.02
N GLU A 147 62.82 -32.23 31.35
CA GLU A 147 62.81 -33.70 31.21
C GLU A 147 64.09 -34.23 30.54
N LEU A 148 64.57 -33.53 29.50
CA LEU A 148 65.82 -33.87 28.83
C LEU A 148 67.03 -33.71 29.76
N ALA A 149 67.08 -32.60 30.52
CA ALA A 149 68.14 -32.37 31.49
C ALA A 149 68.13 -33.44 32.59
N GLU A 150 66.97 -33.81 33.13
CA GLU A 150 66.81 -34.91 34.09
C GLU A 150 67.32 -36.24 33.52
N LYS A 151 66.97 -36.58 32.27
CA LYS A 151 67.48 -37.79 31.58
C LYS A 151 68.99 -37.76 31.37
N VAL A 152 69.56 -36.63 30.94
CA VAL A 152 71.01 -36.49 30.73
C VAL A 152 71.78 -36.59 32.05
N VAL A 153 71.32 -35.88 33.09
CA VAL A 153 71.91 -35.96 34.44
C VAL A 153 71.78 -37.38 34.98
N GLY A 154 70.58 -37.98 34.95
CA GLY A 154 70.36 -39.36 35.39
C GLY A 154 71.28 -40.36 34.69
N ARG A 155 71.50 -40.21 33.38
CA ARG A 155 72.41 -41.07 32.62
C ARG A 155 73.88 -40.81 32.93
N SER A 156 74.28 -39.56 33.17
CA SER A 156 75.65 -39.21 33.60
C SER A 156 75.99 -39.70 35.01
N LEU A 157 74.97 -39.84 35.88
CA LEU A 157 75.11 -40.41 37.21
C LEU A 157 75.28 -41.94 37.16
N ASP A 158 74.68 -42.61 36.16
CA ASP A 158 74.70 -44.06 35.95
C ASP A 158 75.96 -44.57 35.22
N ASP A 159 76.44 -43.86 34.19
CA ASP A 159 77.49 -44.34 33.27
C ASP A 159 78.95 -44.20 33.79
N GLY A 160 79.15 -44.08 35.11
CA GLY A 160 80.43 -44.42 35.73
C GLY A 160 81.32 -43.26 36.17
N SER A 161 80.97 -42.59 37.27
CA SER A 161 81.94 -41.82 38.07
C SER A 161 81.63 -41.72 39.57
N HIS A 162 80.67 -42.48 40.10
CA HIS A 162 80.22 -42.31 41.50
C HIS A 162 80.94 -43.18 42.53
N ARG A 163 81.75 -44.15 42.10
CA ARG A 163 82.69 -44.83 43.03
C ARG A 163 84.04 -44.15 43.08
N GLU A 164 84.57 -43.70 41.96
CA GLU A 164 85.92 -43.12 41.90
C GLU A 164 86.02 -41.75 42.59
N LEU A 165 84.99 -40.91 42.52
CA LEU A 165 84.95 -39.62 43.22
C LEU A 165 84.77 -39.77 44.74
N VAL A 166 83.95 -40.73 45.18
CA VAL A 166 83.76 -41.05 46.61
C VAL A 166 85.05 -41.66 47.18
N ASP A 167 85.69 -42.54 46.45
CA ASP A 167 86.93 -43.20 46.87
C ASP A 167 88.10 -42.20 46.93
N ASN A 168 88.18 -41.24 46.00
CA ASN A 168 89.15 -40.14 46.06
C ASN A 168 88.88 -39.17 47.22
N TYR A 169 87.63 -38.81 47.52
CA TYR A 169 87.29 -37.96 48.67
C TYR A 169 87.58 -38.65 50.01
N ILE A 170 87.28 -39.96 50.14
CA ILE A 170 87.64 -40.74 51.33
C ILE A 170 89.17 -40.85 51.46
N ARG A 171 89.92 -40.99 50.36
CA ARG A 171 91.39 -40.99 50.38
C ARG A 171 91.96 -39.64 50.81
N GLU A 172 91.39 -38.54 50.36
CA GLU A 172 91.86 -37.18 50.68
C GLU A 172 91.54 -36.80 52.14
N VAL A 173 90.34 -37.11 52.62
CA VAL A 173 89.94 -36.89 54.03
C VAL A 173 90.69 -37.85 54.97
N GLY A 174 90.93 -39.10 54.54
CA GLY A 174 91.75 -40.07 55.26
C GLY A 174 93.23 -39.66 55.35
N ALA A 175 93.77 -39.01 54.31
CA ALA A 175 95.13 -38.47 54.32
C ALA A 175 95.29 -37.23 55.21
N MET A 176 94.26 -36.39 55.36
CA MET A 176 94.27 -35.27 56.30
C MET A 176 94.04 -35.66 57.78
N GLY A 177 93.32 -36.76 58.05
CA GLY A 177 93.02 -37.21 59.42
C GLY A 177 94.14 -37.99 60.14
N GLY A 178 95.19 -38.43 59.42
CA GLY A 178 96.23 -39.32 59.95
C GLY A 178 97.45 -38.65 60.58
N ASN A 179 97.61 -37.32 60.50
CA ASN A 179 98.86 -36.64 60.85
C ASN A 179 98.83 -35.87 62.18
N GLY A 180 98.35 -36.50 63.25
CA GLY A 180 98.24 -35.82 64.54
C GLY A 180 98.01 -36.73 65.74
N ARG A 181 99.02 -37.53 66.12
CA ARG A 181 99.43 -37.76 67.52
C ARG A 181 100.56 -38.79 67.62
N GLY A 182 101.75 -38.29 67.91
CA GLY A 182 102.90 -39.07 68.34
C GLY A 182 104.16 -38.23 68.42
N THR A 183 104.53 -37.81 69.64
CA THR A 183 105.78 -37.21 70.16
C THR A 183 105.48 -35.91 70.93
N ASN A 184 105.99 -35.62 72.13
CA ASN A 184 106.73 -36.34 73.17
C ASN A 184 106.77 -35.43 74.43
N ASN A 185 107.00 -36.02 75.60
CA ASN A 185 107.36 -35.43 76.91
C ASN A 185 106.28 -34.81 77.79
#